data_AF-A0A6P0VDP2-F1
#
_entry.id   AF-A0A6P0VDP2-F1
#
_cell.length_a   1.000
_cell.length_b   1.000
_cell.length_c   1.000
_cell.angle_alpha   90.00
_cell.angle_beta   90.00
_cell.angle_gamma   90.00
#
_symmetry.space_group_name_H-M   'P 1'
#
loop_
_entity.id
_entity.type
_entity.pdbx_description
1 polymer ?
#
loop_
_entity_poly.entity_id
_entity_poly.type
_entity_poly.pdbx_seq_one_letter_code
_entity_poly.pdbx_strand_id
1 'polypeptide(L)' 'MNIEQAILNNLRILPPEKQQLLLEFTEFLKQQFITKAQTLTPQEKANNWKQWASSHQLPSPGLSDAAISRETIYE' A
#
# COMPACT_ATOMS: atom_id res chain seq x y z
N MET A 1 -26.78 17.01 3.95
CA MET A 1 -25.49 17.68 3.74
C MET A 1 -24.53 16.65 3.16
N ASN A 2 -23.94 16.91 1.99
CA ASN A 2 -22.98 15.99 1.37
C ASN A 2 -21.58 16.20 1.98
N ILE A 3 -20.77 15.15 2.09
CA ILE A 3 -19.39 15.18 2.57
C ILE A 3 -18.55 16.21 1.80
N GLU A 4 -18.73 16.30 0.49
CA GLU A 4 -18.02 17.27 -0.35
C GLU A 4 -18.30 18.73 0.07
N GLN A 5 -19.56 19.02 0.37
CA GLN A 5 -19.97 20.36 0.81
C GLN A 5 -19.43 20.67 2.20
N ALA A 6 -19.39 19.67 3.10
CA ALA A 6 -18.79 19.83 4.42
C ALA A 6 -17.28 20.11 4.32
N ILE A 7 -16.56 19.42 3.43
CA ILE A 7 -15.12 19.64 3.20
C ILE A 7 -14.88 21.05 2.64
N LEU A 8 -15.64 21.49 1.63
CA LEU A 8 -15.51 22.83 1.04
C LEU A 8 -15.79 23.95 2.04
N ASN A 9 -16.77 23.76 2.92
CA ASN A 9 -17.08 24.73 3.96
C ASN A 9 -15.94 24.84 4.99
N ASN A 10 -15.36 23.70 5.41
CA ASN A 10 -14.21 23.71 6.31
C ASN A 10 -12.95 24.33 5.68
N LEU A 11 -12.72 24.09 4.38
CA LEU A 11 -11.60 24.69 3.64
C LEU A 11 -11.68 26.22 3.58
N ARG A 12 -12.89 26.76 3.37
CA ARG A 12 -13.12 28.21 3.27
C ARG A 12 -12.87 28.96 4.58
N ILE A 13 -12.96 28.28 5.72
CA ILE A 13 -12.72 28.87 7.05
C ILE A 13 -11.23 28.93 7.39
N LEU A 14 -10.39 28.13 6.71
CA LEU A 14 -8.97 28.06 6.99
C LEU A 14 -8.21 29.30 6.45
N PRO A 15 -7.16 29.76 7.16
CA PRO A 15 -6.23 30.75 6.65
C PRO A 15 -5.54 30.30 5.35
N PRO A 16 -5.09 31.24 4.48
CA PRO A 16 -4.47 30.92 3.20
C PRO A 16 -3.30 29.93 3.29
N GLU A 17 -2.46 30.06 4.31
CA GLU A 17 -1.31 29.18 4.55
C GLU A 17 -1.73 27.71 4.75
N LYS A 18 -2.83 27.48 5.48
CA LYS A 18 -3.34 26.13 5.76
C LYS A 18 -4.05 25.54 4.54
N GLN A 19 -4.67 26.39 3.71
CA GLN A 19 -5.24 25.95 2.43
C GLN A 19 -4.13 25.47 1.48
N GLN A 20 -3.01 26.19 1.44
CA GLN A 20 -1.86 25.82 0.61
C GLN A 20 -1.24 24.50 1.06
N LEU A 21 -1.05 24.30 2.37
CA LEU A 21 -0.54 23.04 2.92
C LEU A 21 -1.45 21.83 2.60
N LEU A 22 -2.77 22.03 2.61
CA LEU A 22 -3.71 21.00 2.18
C LEU A 22 -3.57 20.70 0.68
N LEU A 23 -3.40 21.72 -0.16
CA LEU A 23 -3.17 21.54 -1.59
C LEU A 23 -1.91 20.69 -1.83
N GLU A 24 -0.80 21.08 -1.22
CA GLU A 24 0.48 20.35 -1.27
C GLU A 24 0.33 18.91 -0.77
N PHE A 25 -0.42 18.70 0.31
CA PHE A 25 -0.71 17.36 0.82
C PHE A 25 -1.51 16.53 -0.19
N THR A 26 -2.54 17.11 -0.82
CA THR A 26 -3.31 16.37 -1.84
C THR A 26 -2.48 16.04 -3.08
N GLU A 27 -1.57 16.92 -3.50
CA GLU A 27 -0.63 16.67 -4.58
C GLU A 27 0.37 15.58 -4.22
N PHE A 28 0.92 15.62 -3.01
CA PHE A 28 1.78 14.56 -2.48
C PHE A 28 1.09 13.21 -2.50
N LEU A 29 -0.17 13.13 -2.04
CA LEU A 29 -0.95 11.89 -2.08
C LEU A 29 -1.14 11.42 -3.53
N LYS A 30 -1.54 12.32 -4.44
CA LYS A 30 -1.67 11.97 -5.86
C LYS A 30 -0.37 11.40 -6.40
N GLN A 31 0.77 12.03 -6.14
CA GLN A 31 2.07 11.52 -6.57
C GLN A 31 2.35 10.15 -5.97
N GLN A 32 2.24 9.96 -4.66
CA GLN A 32 2.49 8.67 -4.00
C GLN A 32 1.59 7.54 -4.51
N PHE A 33 0.31 7.82 -4.75
CA PHE A 33 -0.65 6.81 -5.20
C PHE A 33 -0.62 6.56 -6.70
N ILE A 34 -0.32 7.58 -7.53
CA ILE A 34 -0.08 7.40 -8.97
C ILE A 34 1.15 6.51 -9.18
N THR A 35 2.21 6.65 -8.37
CA THR A 35 3.40 5.79 -8.49
C THR A 35 3.15 4.35 -8.05
N LYS A 36 2.19 4.12 -7.14
CA LYS A 36 1.80 2.77 -6.66
C LYS A 36 0.73 2.10 -7.52
N ALA A 37 0.10 2.83 -8.42
CA ALA A 37 -0.82 2.29 -9.43
C ALA A 37 -0.07 1.79 -10.68
N GLN A 38 1.19 1.37 -10.55
CA GLN A 38 1.78 0.52 -11.57
C GLN A 38 1.04 -0.81 -11.55
N THR A 39 0.18 -1.01 -12.55
CA THR A 39 -0.41 -2.31 -12.87
C THR A 39 0.72 -3.22 -13.34
N LEU A 40 1.47 -3.77 -12.39
CA LEU A 40 2.44 -4.81 -12.68
C LEU A 40 1.68 -5.99 -13.28
N THR A 41 2.20 -6.51 -14.38
CA THR A 41 1.73 -7.78 -14.93
C THR A 41 1.89 -8.89 -13.88
N PRO A 42 1.11 -9.99 -13.97
CA PRO A 42 1.30 -11.14 -13.09
C PRO A 42 2.75 -11.64 -13.06
N GLN A 43 3.45 -11.57 -14.19
CA GLN A 43 4.86 -11.97 -14.31
C GLN A 43 5.81 -11.04 -13.54
N GLU A 44 5.65 -9.73 -13.67
CA GLU A 44 6.47 -8.76 -12.93
C GLU A 44 6.24 -8.85 -11.43
N LYS A 45 4.98 -9.06 -11.01
CA LYS A 45 4.64 -9.31 -9.60
C LYS A 45 5.33 -10.58 -9.07
N ALA A 46 5.32 -11.67 -9.84
CA ALA A 46 6.00 -12.91 -9.47
C ALA A 46 7.53 -12.71 -9.35
N ASN A 47 8.13 -11.96 -10.27
CA ASN A 47 9.56 -11.65 -10.23
C ASN A 47 9.95 -10.81 -9.01
N ASN A 48 9.15 -9.78 -8.67
CA ASN A 48 9.36 -8.99 -7.45
C ASN A 48 9.31 -9.85 -6.18
N TRP A 49 8.32 -10.75 -6.07
CA TRP A 49 8.23 -11.67 -4.94
C TRP A 49 9.44 -12.61 -4.84
N LYS A 50 9.91 -13.15 -5.97
CA LYS A 50 11.13 -13.98 -6.01
C LYS A 50 12.34 -13.20 -5.51
N GLN A 51 12.54 -11.96 -5.98
CA GLN A 51 13.65 -11.10 -5.54
C GLN A 51 13.58 -10.78 -4.04
N TRP A 52 12.38 -10.52 -3.52
CA TRP A 52 12.21 -10.29 -2.08
C TRP A 52 12.53 -11.55 -1.27
N ALA A 53 12.01 -12.71 -1.67
CA ALA A 53 12.24 -13.98 -0.97
C ALA A 53 13.73 -14.37 -0.98
N SER A 54 14.44 -14.13 -2.09
CA SER A 54 15.89 -14.36 -2.18
C SER A 54 16.71 -13.39 -1.32
N SER A 55 16.27 -12.15 -1.15
CA SER A 55 16.97 -11.16 -0.32
C SER A 55 16.67 -11.29 1.17
N HIS A 56 15.58 -11.96 1.55
CA HIS A 56 15.13 -12.14 2.93
C HIS A 56 15.14 -13.63 3.34
N GLN A 57 16.18 -14.36 2.95
CA GLN A 57 16.37 -15.72 3.43
C GLN A 57 16.65 -15.71 4.93
N LEU A 58 15.72 -16.23 5.72
CA LEU A 58 15.96 -16.50 7.13
C LEU A 58 16.98 -17.64 7.24
N PRO A 59 17.93 -17.60 8.19
CA PRO A 59 18.91 -18.67 8.41
C PRO A 59 18.29 -19.94 9.02
N SER A 60 16.97 -20.01 9.16
CA SER A 60 16.27 -21.19 9.67
C SER A 60 15.94 -22.15 8.51
N PRO A 61 16.05 -23.47 8.71
CA PRO A 61 15.45 -24.41 7.78
C PRO A 61 13.96 -24.10 7.64
N GLY A 62 13.48 -24.02 6.40
CA GLY A 62 12.06 -23.82 6.13
C GLY A 62 11.22 -24.91 6.80
N LEU A 63 9.97 -24.58 7.13
CA LEU A 63 9.02 -25.60 7.60
C LEU A 63 8.92 -26.71 6.56
N SER A 64 8.86 -27.97 7.01
CA SER A 64 8.65 -29.09 6.10
C SER A 64 7.30 -28.97 5.40
N ASP A 65 7.19 -29.51 4.19
CA ASP A 65 5.91 -29.52 3.45
C ASP A 65 4.78 -30.16 4.27
N ALA A 66 5.11 -31.17 5.09
CA ALA A 66 4.19 -31.77 6.03
C ALA A 66 3.75 -30.80 7.15
N ALA A 67 4.60 -29.89 7.62
CA ALA A 67 4.23 -28.90 8.65
C ALA A 67 3.38 -27.73 8.11
N ILE A 68 3.44 -27.45 6.80
CA ILE A 68 2.63 -26.42 6.14
C ILE A 68 1.39 -26.97 5.42
N SER A 69 1.28 -28.29 5.28
CA SER A 69 0.14 -28.93 4.63
C SER A 69 -1.13 -28.69 5.43
N ARG A 70 -2.22 -28.36 4.72
CA ARG A 70 -3.54 -28.24 5.35
C ARG A 70 -4.03 -29.56 5.93
N GLU A 71 -3.61 -30.67 5.34
CA GLU A 71 -4.06 -32.02 5.72
C GLU A 71 -3.54 -32.45 7.09
N THR A 72 -2.42 -31.89 7.53
CA THR A 72 -1.74 -32.24 8.79
C THR A 72 -2.05 -31.27 9.94
N ILE A 73 -2.77 -30.17 9.67
CA ILE A 73 -3.17 -29.19 10.69
C ILE A 73 -4.30 -29.73 11.59
N TYR A 74 -5.07 -30.70 11.08
CA TYR A 74 -6.25 -31.25 11.74
C TYR A 74 -6.10 -32.72 12.18
N GLU A 75 -4.90 -33.30 12.07
CA GLU A 75 -4.55 -34.57 12.71
C GLU A 75 -4.15 -34.35 14.17
#